data_AF-A0A2G2KRK1-F1
#
_entry.id   AF-A0A2G2KRK1-F1
#
_cell.length_a   1.000
_cell.length_b   1.000
_cell.length_c   1.000
_cell.angle_alpha   90.00
_cell.angle_beta   90.00
_cell.angle_gamma   90.00
#
_symmetry.space_group_name_H-M   'P 1'
#
loop_
_entity.id
_entity.type
_entity.pdbx_description
1 polymer ?
#
loop_
_entity_poly.entity_id
_entity_poly.type
_entity_poly.pdbx_seq_one_letter_code
_entity_poly.pdbx_strand_id
1 'polypeptide(L)'
;MGFCKMVKNLTKSILLILSIVLLSGCEGLPENLVEEIERMEGKQDRLTRFIEQRETELTDLSKHNESEFLTHYSQSEDWAEHFTKANRQLEKAKTLYEDEISPFYDKDDPKDATSVFKLNKQFSEFIQSSTASARYVNERITFLINSRDNSSAIHSKANQHLFEMNRLQDELSKTTQQAISTYPNKSDDLNSRLLSISKLVNQSESSHSQLNIEYDKKTEHSIKFVDYAVIGDQAQTIEKSLSEVNKQEEETNRKISQLEKSYVKVLTDQRVEYYLVIRRASWCDGEYCGNGSESSYSPIKVDSTVFEYFDSSQIATLATLRRSWGRETFKINVKKDMWKALSLNEKYRLNRNHTEADYWIQKSYTKTFHKYVEIENDQSKETGWQSVSETYFWKQYDNLGMAILTKPYGFYEEDAITDAQPVGMATIAEPVVKDGVATGSNRYGEWRQSNGLSFWHYYGMYHMYRGLVGPSRYGYNDWSGYNGRRRGSSYYGRNNRWGTFGSSTYSNSRYQNSGFARANSGAVYSARTGKRASSSSVRGASSSNRNRGPSSRGK
;
A
#
# COMPACT_ATOMS: atom_id res chain seq x y z
N MET A 1 6.66 -1.52 48.32
CA MET A 1 5.24 -1.54 47.90
C MET A 1 4.44 -0.28 48.26
N GLY A 2 4.54 0.31 49.46
CA GLY A 2 3.78 1.53 49.82
C GLY A 2 4.30 2.88 49.26
N PHE A 3 5.57 2.97 48.86
CA PHE A 3 6.21 4.26 48.56
C PHE A 3 5.92 4.78 47.13
N CYS A 4 5.85 3.91 46.11
CA CYS A 4 5.61 4.32 44.71
C CYS A 4 4.14 4.65 44.41
N LYS A 5 3.20 3.86 44.94
CA LYS A 5 1.74 4.12 44.84
C LYS A 5 1.35 5.43 45.54
N MET A 6 2.02 5.75 46.65
CA MET A 6 1.83 7.00 47.39
C MET A 6 2.36 8.22 46.61
N VAL A 7 3.47 8.10 45.87
CA VAL A 7 4.02 9.20 45.05
C VAL A 7 3.16 9.52 43.81
N LYS A 8 2.56 8.52 43.15
CA LYS A 8 1.65 8.75 42.01
C LYS A 8 0.30 9.38 42.43
N ASN A 9 -0.23 9.06 43.61
CA ASN A 9 -1.44 9.71 44.13
C ASN A 9 -1.17 11.10 44.74
N LEU A 10 0.02 11.37 45.27
CA LEU A 10 0.39 12.71 45.77
C LEU A 10 0.62 13.75 44.66
N THR A 11 0.95 13.34 43.43
CA THR A 11 1.30 14.26 42.34
C THR A 11 0.12 14.99 41.70
N LYS A 12 -1.13 14.58 42.00
CA LYS A 12 -2.32 15.36 41.61
C LYS A 12 -2.55 16.61 42.47
N SER A 13 -1.87 16.75 43.61
CA SER A 13 -2.15 17.82 44.58
C SER A 13 -0.91 18.39 45.29
N ILE A 14 0.17 18.76 44.60
CA ILE A 14 1.13 19.82 45.05
C ILE A 14 2.20 20.07 43.96
N LEU A 15 2.43 21.35 43.66
CA LEU A 15 3.45 21.85 42.74
C LEU A 15 4.76 22.13 43.49
N LEU A 16 5.89 21.63 42.96
CA LEU A 16 7.27 22.18 43.01
C LEU A 16 7.93 22.30 44.42
N ILE A 17 9.14 21.79 44.77
CA ILE A 17 10.48 21.80 44.15
C ILE A 17 11.37 20.78 44.95
N LEU A 18 12.42 20.24 44.31
CA LEU A 18 13.65 19.64 44.90
C LEU A 18 13.69 18.11 45.15
N SER A 19 13.81 17.30 44.08
CA SER A 19 14.65 16.08 44.05
C SER A 19 14.82 15.55 42.61
N ILE A 20 15.74 16.15 41.85
CA ILE A 20 16.24 15.61 40.57
C ILE A 20 17.57 14.90 40.88
N VAL A 21 17.55 13.60 41.25
CA VAL A 21 18.55 12.51 40.96
C VAL A 21 17.99 11.11 41.41
N LEU A 22 16.67 10.84 41.41
CA LEU A 22 16.14 9.48 41.71
C LEU A 22 14.98 9.00 40.80
N LEU A 23 14.76 9.62 39.64
CA LEU A 23 13.61 9.31 38.77
C LEU A 23 13.95 8.60 37.46
N SER A 24 15.13 7.99 37.33
CA SER A 24 15.52 7.19 36.16
C SER A 24 15.35 5.68 36.36
N GLY A 25 14.42 5.25 37.23
CA GLY A 25 14.21 3.84 37.57
C GLY A 25 12.78 3.42 37.89
N CYS A 26 11.77 4.15 37.40
CA CYS A 26 10.36 3.76 37.52
C CYS A 26 9.65 3.88 36.18
N GLU A 27 10.17 3.22 35.15
CA GLU A 27 9.31 2.79 34.05
C GLU A 27 8.59 1.55 34.56
N GLY A 28 7.28 1.64 34.77
CA GLY A 28 6.42 0.48 35.10
C GLY A 28 5.78 -0.07 33.83
N LEU A 29 4.73 -0.86 33.98
CA LEU A 29 3.91 -1.26 32.84
C LEU A 29 3.34 -0.02 32.12
N PRO A 30 3.10 -0.11 30.79
CA PRO A 30 2.46 0.96 30.03
C PRO A 30 1.12 1.40 30.66
N GLU A 31 0.88 2.70 30.77
CA GLU A 31 -0.29 3.26 31.48
C GLU A 31 -1.63 2.75 30.93
N ASN A 32 -1.74 2.58 29.62
CA ASN A 32 -2.92 2.00 28.97
C ASN A 32 -3.17 0.55 29.39
N LEU A 33 -2.11 -0.22 29.65
CA LEU A 33 -2.22 -1.62 30.09
C LEU A 33 -2.62 -1.70 31.57
N VAL A 34 -2.07 -0.82 32.40
CA VAL A 34 -2.44 -0.66 33.82
C VAL A 34 -3.93 -0.33 33.93
N GLU A 35 -4.43 0.68 33.20
CA GLU A 35 -5.85 1.05 33.21
C GLU A 35 -6.77 -0.10 32.77
N GLU A 36 -6.33 -0.93 31.83
CA GLU A 36 -7.13 -2.04 31.35
C GLU A 36 -7.23 -3.16 32.39
N ILE A 37 -6.12 -3.44 33.11
CA ILE A 37 -6.07 -4.42 34.21
C ILE A 37 -6.93 -3.96 35.39
N GLU A 38 -6.84 -2.69 35.79
CA GLU A 38 -7.66 -2.13 36.89
C GLU A 38 -9.17 -2.25 36.63
N ARG A 39 -9.59 -2.32 35.36
CA ARG A 39 -11.00 -2.49 34.97
C ARG A 39 -11.44 -3.95 34.90
N MET A 40 -10.54 -4.92 34.99
CA MET A 40 -10.84 -6.34 34.79
C MET A 40 -11.78 -6.89 35.85
N GLU A 41 -11.51 -6.64 37.14
CA GLU A 41 -12.36 -7.08 38.24
C GLU A 41 -13.80 -6.56 38.07
N GLY A 42 -13.96 -5.26 37.79
CA GLY A 42 -15.27 -4.69 37.51
C GLY A 42 -15.95 -5.24 36.24
N LYS A 43 -15.18 -5.70 35.23
CA LYS A 43 -15.74 -6.40 34.06
C LYS A 43 -16.27 -7.78 34.45
N GLN A 44 -15.53 -8.52 35.28
CA GLN A 44 -15.91 -9.84 35.78
C GLN A 44 -17.20 -9.74 36.61
N ASP A 45 -17.27 -8.82 37.59
CA ASP A 45 -18.45 -8.62 38.44
C ASP A 45 -19.72 -8.26 37.67
N ARG A 46 -19.57 -7.41 36.64
CA ARG A 46 -20.68 -7.06 35.76
C ARG A 46 -21.15 -8.28 34.96
N LEU A 47 -20.22 -9.11 34.50
CA LEU A 47 -20.55 -10.31 33.73
C LEU A 47 -21.16 -11.40 34.61
N THR A 48 -20.69 -11.60 35.84
CA THR A 48 -21.31 -12.51 36.83
C THR A 48 -22.78 -12.16 37.01
N ARG A 49 -23.08 -10.91 37.38
CA ARG A 49 -24.47 -10.44 37.58
C ARG A 49 -25.30 -10.53 36.31
N PHE A 50 -24.69 -10.28 35.15
CA PHE A 50 -25.37 -10.43 33.87
C PHE A 50 -25.75 -11.89 33.61
N ILE A 51 -24.87 -12.86 33.87
CA ILE A 51 -25.16 -14.29 33.71
C ILE A 51 -26.26 -14.71 34.69
N GLU A 52 -26.13 -14.39 35.98
CA GLU A 52 -27.11 -14.74 37.02
C GLU A 52 -28.52 -14.20 36.68
N GLN A 53 -28.59 -12.96 36.20
CA GLN A 53 -29.85 -12.37 35.76
C GLN A 53 -30.47 -13.17 34.62
N ARG A 54 -29.67 -13.56 33.62
CA ARG A 54 -30.16 -14.29 32.44
C ARG A 54 -30.54 -15.75 32.76
N GLU A 55 -29.81 -16.41 33.65
CA GLU A 55 -30.18 -17.73 34.17
C GLU A 55 -31.52 -17.70 34.92
N THR A 56 -31.74 -16.65 35.70
CA THR A 56 -33.02 -16.42 36.40
C THR A 56 -34.16 -16.23 35.40
N GLU A 57 -33.95 -15.43 34.35
CA GLU A 57 -34.92 -15.21 33.27
C GLU A 57 -35.26 -16.52 32.53
N LEU A 58 -34.28 -17.41 32.30
CA LEU A 58 -34.54 -18.74 31.71
C LEU A 58 -35.33 -19.64 32.66
N THR A 59 -35.01 -19.64 33.96
CA THR A 59 -35.75 -20.42 34.96
C THR A 59 -37.21 -19.96 35.05
N ASP A 60 -37.42 -18.66 34.89
CA ASP A 60 -38.73 -18.03 34.86
C ASP A 60 -39.41 -18.05 33.47
N LEU A 61 -38.87 -18.79 32.48
CA LEU A 61 -39.44 -18.89 31.13
C LEU A 61 -40.91 -19.36 31.16
N SER A 62 -41.30 -20.20 32.12
CA SER A 62 -42.69 -20.63 32.32
C SER A 62 -43.66 -19.47 32.57
N LYS A 63 -43.17 -18.33 33.09
CA LYS A 63 -43.94 -17.11 33.33
C LYS A 63 -43.97 -16.17 32.12
N HIS A 64 -43.19 -16.46 31.08
CA HIS A 64 -43.16 -15.67 29.85
C HIS A 64 -44.47 -15.84 29.07
N ASN A 65 -44.96 -14.78 28.43
CA ASN A 65 -46.20 -14.82 27.63
C ASN A 65 -46.12 -15.78 26.43
N GLU A 66 -44.91 -16.00 25.91
CA GLU A 66 -44.61 -16.94 24.82
C GLU A 66 -44.10 -18.32 25.30
N SER A 67 -44.31 -18.68 26.57
CA SER A 67 -43.70 -19.87 27.18
C SER A 67 -44.03 -21.18 26.45
N GLU A 68 -45.27 -21.36 26.00
CA GLU A 68 -45.71 -22.55 25.25
C GLU A 68 -44.91 -22.72 23.95
N PHE A 69 -44.68 -21.61 23.22
CA PHE A 69 -43.90 -21.60 21.99
C PHE A 69 -42.40 -21.86 22.25
N LEU A 70 -41.83 -21.25 23.29
CA LEU A 70 -40.38 -21.26 23.54
C LEU A 70 -39.89 -22.52 24.24
N THR A 71 -40.74 -23.22 25.00
CA THR A 71 -40.35 -24.40 25.80
C THR A 71 -39.79 -25.53 24.94
N HIS A 72 -40.31 -25.71 23.73
CA HIS A 72 -39.78 -26.70 22.79
C HIS A 72 -38.32 -26.41 22.42
N TYR A 73 -38.03 -25.17 22.02
CA TYR A 73 -36.69 -24.73 21.62
C TYR A 73 -35.71 -24.72 22.78
N SER A 74 -36.14 -24.32 23.98
CA SER A 74 -35.26 -24.32 25.15
C SER A 74 -34.70 -25.70 25.46
N GLN A 75 -35.49 -26.75 25.22
CA GLN A 75 -35.10 -28.14 25.41
C GLN A 75 -34.29 -28.67 24.23
N SER A 76 -34.74 -28.44 22.99
CA SER A 76 -34.08 -28.99 21.79
C SER A 76 -32.73 -28.34 21.50
N GLU A 77 -32.55 -27.07 21.84
CA GLU A 77 -31.31 -26.31 21.64
C GLU A 77 -30.43 -26.22 22.91
N ASP A 78 -30.83 -26.88 24.01
CA ASP A 78 -30.09 -26.92 25.28
C ASP A 78 -29.64 -25.54 25.79
N TRP A 79 -30.60 -24.62 25.95
CA TRP A 79 -30.31 -23.24 26.36
C TRP A 79 -29.61 -23.14 27.73
N ALA A 80 -29.77 -24.15 28.60
CA ALA A 80 -29.08 -24.20 29.88
C ALA A 80 -27.55 -24.37 29.71
N GLU A 81 -27.09 -25.19 28.76
CA GLU A 81 -25.65 -25.40 28.54
C GLU A 81 -24.93 -24.13 28.06
N HIS A 82 -25.64 -23.20 27.42
CA HIS A 82 -25.07 -21.89 27.07
C HIS A 82 -24.63 -21.08 28.30
N PHE A 83 -25.37 -21.17 29.42
CA PHE A 83 -25.00 -20.53 30.67
C PHE A 83 -23.90 -21.29 31.40
N THR A 84 -23.93 -22.63 31.39
CA THR A 84 -22.80 -23.46 31.85
C THR A 84 -21.50 -23.07 31.14
N LYS A 85 -21.56 -22.88 29.82
CA LYS A 85 -20.43 -22.43 29.00
C LYS A 85 -20.02 -20.99 29.34
N ALA A 86 -20.99 -20.08 29.55
CA ALA A 86 -20.71 -18.71 29.94
C ALA A 86 -19.94 -18.65 31.27
N ASN A 87 -20.42 -19.37 32.29
CA ASN A 87 -19.77 -19.48 33.59
C ASN A 87 -18.38 -20.11 33.47
N ARG A 88 -18.22 -21.21 32.72
CA ARG A 88 -16.92 -21.85 32.50
C ARG A 88 -15.88 -20.90 31.87
N GLN A 89 -16.30 -20.05 30.93
CA GLN A 89 -15.39 -19.06 30.31
C GLN A 89 -15.09 -17.89 31.25
N LEU A 90 -16.06 -17.45 32.05
CA LEU A 90 -15.84 -16.43 33.08
C LEU A 90 -14.88 -16.93 34.16
N GLU A 91 -15.01 -18.17 34.62
CA GLU A 91 -14.09 -18.76 35.59
C GLU A 91 -12.67 -18.85 35.02
N LYS A 92 -12.50 -19.22 33.74
CA LYS A 92 -11.18 -19.14 33.08
C LYS A 92 -10.60 -17.73 33.08
N ALA A 93 -11.44 -16.70 32.90
CA ALA A 93 -11.00 -15.31 32.95
C ALA A 93 -10.60 -14.89 34.38
N LYS A 94 -11.37 -15.31 35.40
CA LYS A 94 -11.05 -15.07 36.82
C LYS A 94 -9.73 -15.72 37.21
N THR A 95 -9.56 -17.02 36.92
CA THR A 95 -8.32 -17.75 37.20
C THR A 95 -7.12 -17.12 36.48
N LEU A 96 -7.25 -16.77 35.19
CA LEU A 96 -6.18 -16.09 34.46
C LEU A 96 -5.79 -14.74 35.09
N TYR A 97 -6.79 -14.00 35.58
CA TYR A 97 -6.56 -12.73 36.25
C TYR A 97 -5.84 -12.92 37.58
N GLU A 98 -6.34 -13.82 38.44
CA GLU A 98 -5.81 -14.07 39.78
C GLU A 98 -4.40 -14.70 39.75
N ASP A 99 -4.21 -15.73 38.93
CA ASP A 99 -3.00 -16.55 38.96
C ASP A 99 -1.86 -15.98 38.11
N GLU A 100 -2.19 -15.27 37.02
CA GLU A 100 -1.18 -14.82 36.04
C GLU A 100 -1.11 -13.29 35.94
N ILE A 101 -2.23 -12.59 35.74
CA ILE A 101 -2.20 -11.14 35.46
C ILE A 101 -1.92 -10.31 36.71
N SER A 102 -2.59 -10.60 37.83
CA SER A 102 -2.43 -9.84 39.08
C SER A 102 -0.99 -9.88 39.62
N PRO A 103 -0.27 -11.02 39.61
CA PRO A 103 1.12 -11.05 40.01
C PRO A 103 2.04 -10.17 39.15
N PHE A 104 1.83 -10.13 37.82
CA PHE A 104 2.59 -9.23 36.95
C PHE A 104 2.23 -7.76 37.18
N TYR A 105 0.95 -7.48 37.43
CA TYR A 105 0.46 -6.15 37.77
C TYR A 105 1.08 -5.63 39.09
N ASP A 106 1.13 -6.46 40.11
CA ASP A 106 1.73 -6.13 41.41
C ASP A 106 3.25 -5.93 41.33
N LYS A 107 3.91 -6.64 40.40
CA LYS A 107 5.35 -6.51 40.13
C LYS A 107 5.68 -5.20 39.40
N ASP A 108 4.80 -4.74 38.51
CA ASP A 108 4.92 -3.49 37.73
C ASP A 108 6.27 -3.34 36.99
N ASP A 109 6.75 -4.42 36.34
CA ASP A 109 8.04 -4.46 35.62
C ASP A 109 7.84 -4.26 34.11
N PRO A 110 8.48 -3.25 33.47
CA PRO A 110 8.30 -2.93 32.06
C PRO A 110 8.78 -4.05 31.14
N LYS A 111 9.67 -4.94 31.62
CA LYS A 111 10.14 -6.09 30.84
C LYS A 111 9.04 -7.13 30.61
N ASP A 112 8.02 -7.15 31.46
CA ASP A 112 6.92 -8.10 31.38
C ASP A 112 5.77 -7.60 30.47
N ALA A 113 5.85 -6.36 29.96
CA ALA A 113 4.77 -5.72 29.20
C ALA A 113 4.28 -6.55 27.99
N THR A 114 5.18 -7.25 27.28
CA THR A 114 4.80 -8.10 26.14
C THR A 114 4.00 -9.33 26.59
N SER A 115 4.40 -9.95 27.71
CA SER A 115 3.72 -11.10 28.29
C SER A 115 2.34 -10.70 28.82
N VAL A 116 2.26 -9.59 29.56
CA VAL A 116 1.02 -9.06 30.10
C VAL A 116 0.04 -8.67 28.98
N PHE A 117 0.54 -8.08 27.88
CA PHE A 117 -0.30 -7.78 26.72
C PHE A 117 -0.95 -9.05 26.12
N LYS A 118 -0.21 -10.15 26.02
CA LYS A 118 -0.74 -11.43 25.53
C LYS A 118 -1.80 -12.01 26.48
N LEU A 119 -1.54 -11.98 27.79
CA LEU A 119 -2.48 -12.44 28.81
C LEU A 119 -3.76 -11.60 28.80
N ASN A 120 -3.64 -10.28 28.69
CA ASN A 120 -4.78 -9.36 28.59
C ASN A 120 -5.65 -9.65 27.34
N LYS A 121 -5.03 -9.99 26.20
CA LYS A 121 -5.76 -10.43 25.01
C LYS A 121 -6.55 -11.71 25.28
N GLN A 122 -5.94 -12.71 25.91
CA GLN A 122 -6.60 -13.98 26.27
C GLN A 122 -7.75 -13.77 27.27
N PHE A 123 -7.54 -12.95 28.30
CA PHE A 123 -8.60 -12.52 29.22
C PHE A 123 -9.79 -11.93 28.48
N SER A 124 -9.51 -11.01 27.54
CA SER A 124 -10.55 -10.39 26.72
C SER A 124 -11.30 -11.39 25.85
N GLU A 125 -10.61 -12.38 25.27
CA GLU A 125 -11.23 -13.47 24.49
C GLU A 125 -12.18 -14.34 25.36
N PHE A 126 -11.80 -14.64 26.61
CA PHE A 126 -12.67 -15.35 27.55
C PHE A 126 -13.90 -14.53 27.95
N ILE A 127 -13.72 -13.25 28.29
CA ILE A 127 -14.83 -12.34 28.60
C ILE A 127 -15.80 -12.22 27.42
N GLN A 128 -15.29 -12.06 26.20
CA GLN A 128 -16.12 -12.01 24.99
C GLN A 128 -16.87 -13.31 24.76
N SER A 129 -16.19 -14.45 24.88
CA SER A 129 -16.81 -15.79 24.71
C SER A 129 -17.90 -16.06 25.75
N SER A 130 -17.65 -15.68 27.00
CA SER A 130 -18.62 -15.79 28.09
C SER A 130 -19.83 -14.90 27.83
N THR A 131 -19.61 -13.62 27.49
CA THR A 131 -20.67 -12.66 27.16
C THR A 131 -21.54 -13.13 25.99
N ALA A 132 -20.93 -13.65 24.92
CA ALA A 132 -21.65 -14.16 23.76
C ALA A 132 -22.51 -15.38 24.12
N SER A 133 -21.99 -16.28 24.96
CA SER A 133 -22.75 -17.46 25.43
C SER A 133 -23.93 -17.05 26.31
N ALA A 134 -23.74 -16.07 27.19
CA ALA A 134 -24.79 -15.54 28.08
C ALA A 134 -25.89 -14.75 27.35
N ARG A 135 -25.57 -14.13 26.21
CA ARG A 135 -26.54 -13.40 25.38
C ARG A 135 -27.38 -14.29 24.47
N TYR A 136 -26.84 -15.46 24.11
CA TYR A 136 -27.43 -16.36 23.12
C TYR A 136 -28.93 -16.57 23.33
N VAL A 137 -29.35 -16.93 24.54
CA VAL A 137 -30.75 -17.30 24.83
C VAL A 137 -31.72 -16.17 24.52
N ASN A 138 -31.45 -14.94 24.98
CA ASN A 138 -32.39 -13.84 24.77
C ASN A 138 -32.37 -13.33 23.31
N GLU A 139 -31.21 -13.36 22.67
CA GLU A 139 -31.11 -13.09 21.22
C GLU A 139 -31.88 -14.15 20.42
N ARG A 140 -31.79 -15.42 20.84
CA ARG A 140 -32.49 -16.54 20.22
C ARG A 140 -34.01 -16.47 20.43
N ILE A 141 -34.48 -16.14 21.62
CA ILE A 141 -35.91 -15.90 21.90
C ILE A 141 -36.45 -14.81 20.97
N THR A 142 -35.77 -13.66 20.91
CA THR A 142 -36.16 -12.55 20.05
C THR A 142 -36.20 -12.97 18.59
N PHE A 143 -35.19 -13.72 18.15
CA PHE A 143 -35.10 -14.25 16.79
C PHE A 143 -36.23 -15.23 16.46
N LEU A 144 -36.57 -16.16 17.35
CA LEU A 144 -37.62 -17.16 17.14
C LEU A 144 -39.00 -16.52 17.06
N ILE A 145 -39.30 -15.57 17.97
CA ILE A 145 -40.55 -14.80 17.94
C ILE A 145 -40.65 -14.02 16.64
N ASN A 146 -39.59 -13.31 16.25
CA ASN A 146 -39.56 -12.59 14.98
C ASN A 146 -39.72 -13.51 13.77
N SER A 147 -39.08 -14.69 13.79
CA SER A 147 -39.17 -15.67 12.70
C SER A 147 -40.57 -16.22 12.54
N ARG A 148 -41.28 -16.42 13.66
CA ARG A 148 -42.69 -16.78 13.68
C ARG A 148 -43.57 -15.68 13.10
N ASP A 149 -43.51 -14.51 13.72
CA ASP A 149 -44.42 -13.40 13.45
C ASP A 149 -44.23 -12.85 12.02
N ASN A 150 -43.02 -12.92 11.48
CA ASN A 150 -42.67 -12.43 10.15
C ASN A 150 -42.36 -13.54 9.13
N SER A 151 -42.74 -14.79 9.41
CA SER A 151 -42.42 -15.97 8.58
C SER A 151 -42.76 -15.79 7.09
N SER A 152 -43.88 -15.15 6.75
CA SER A 152 -44.27 -14.87 5.36
C SER A 152 -43.32 -13.89 4.65
N ALA A 153 -42.93 -12.81 5.35
CA ALA A 153 -41.98 -11.84 4.83
C ALA A 153 -40.58 -12.45 4.67
N ILE A 154 -40.15 -13.27 5.64
CA ILE A 154 -38.87 -14.00 5.62
C ILE A 154 -38.82 -14.97 4.44
N HIS A 155 -39.87 -15.78 4.25
CA HIS A 155 -40.00 -16.70 3.11
C HIS A 155 -39.93 -15.96 1.77
N SER A 156 -40.71 -14.90 1.60
CA SER A 156 -40.70 -14.06 0.41
C SER A 156 -39.30 -13.48 0.11
N LYS A 157 -38.63 -12.94 1.13
CA LYS A 157 -37.27 -12.40 1.00
C LYS A 157 -36.25 -13.49 0.63
N ALA A 158 -36.35 -14.69 1.23
CA ALA A 158 -35.48 -15.82 0.89
C ALA A 158 -35.65 -16.27 -0.57
N ASN A 159 -36.89 -16.31 -1.09
CA ASN A 159 -37.14 -16.57 -2.52
C ASN A 159 -36.46 -15.53 -3.42
N GLN A 160 -36.61 -14.25 -3.09
CA GLN A 160 -36.01 -13.15 -3.85
C GLN A 160 -34.48 -13.25 -3.85
N HIS A 161 -33.88 -13.54 -2.69
CA HIS A 161 -32.43 -13.69 -2.59
C HIS A 161 -31.90 -14.88 -3.41
N LEU A 162 -32.57 -16.03 -3.37
CA LEU A 162 -32.16 -17.19 -4.17
C LEU A 162 -32.31 -16.91 -5.68
N PHE A 163 -33.41 -16.28 -6.09
CA PHE A 163 -33.60 -15.84 -7.48
C PHE A 163 -32.46 -14.93 -7.94
N GLU A 164 -32.08 -13.95 -7.11
CA GLU A 164 -31.00 -13.01 -7.42
C GLU A 164 -29.63 -13.72 -7.51
N MET A 165 -29.33 -14.65 -6.61
CA MET A 165 -28.10 -15.45 -6.68
C MET A 165 -28.01 -16.26 -7.97
N ASN A 166 -29.10 -16.91 -8.39
CA ASN A 166 -29.15 -17.65 -9.65
C ASN A 166 -28.93 -16.73 -10.86
N ARG A 167 -29.56 -15.55 -10.87
CA ARG A 167 -29.38 -14.53 -11.91
C ARG A 167 -27.91 -14.11 -12.02
N LEU A 168 -27.27 -13.79 -10.89
CA LEU A 168 -25.86 -13.38 -10.83
C LEU A 168 -24.92 -14.50 -11.31
N GLN A 169 -25.17 -15.75 -10.91
CA GLN A 169 -24.39 -16.90 -11.33
C GLN A 169 -24.47 -17.09 -12.86
N ASP A 170 -25.68 -17.01 -13.44
CA ASP A 170 -25.89 -17.16 -14.88
C ASP A 170 -25.21 -16.06 -15.70
N GLU A 171 -25.32 -14.80 -15.26
CA GLU A 171 -24.68 -13.66 -15.90
C GLU A 171 -23.16 -13.74 -15.84
N LEU A 172 -22.62 -14.06 -14.65
CA LEU A 172 -21.19 -14.19 -14.45
C LEU A 172 -20.64 -15.38 -15.23
N SER A 173 -21.35 -16.51 -15.29
CA SER A 173 -20.96 -17.68 -16.07
C SER A 173 -20.75 -17.32 -17.54
N LYS A 174 -21.69 -16.59 -18.16
CA LYS A 174 -21.59 -16.13 -19.56
C LYS A 174 -20.37 -15.25 -19.78
N THR A 175 -20.19 -14.23 -18.94
CA THR A 175 -19.07 -13.29 -19.02
C THR A 175 -17.73 -13.99 -18.81
N THR A 176 -17.68 -14.93 -17.86
CA THR A 176 -16.49 -15.72 -17.55
C THR A 176 -16.12 -16.64 -18.72
N GLN A 177 -17.08 -17.33 -19.34
CA GLN A 177 -16.80 -18.17 -20.50
C GLN A 177 -16.29 -17.37 -21.70
N GLN A 178 -16.84 -16.18 -21.93
CA GLN A 178 -16.32 -15.26 -22.94
C GLN A 178 -14.87 -14.84 -22.63
N ALA A 179 -14.57 -14.49 -21.37
CA ALA A 179 -13.23 -14.15 -20.94
C ALA A 179 -12.24 -15.33 -21.11
N ILE A 180 -12.65 -16.55 -20.75
CA ILE A 180 -11.84 -17.78 -20.92
C ILE A 180 -11.52 -18.03 -22.39
N SER A 181 -12.50 -17.88 -23.30
CA SER A 181 -12.27 -18.06 -24.74
C SER A 181 -11.26 -17.06 -25.29
N THR A 182 -11.23 -15.85 -24.72
CA THR A 182 -10.34 -14.76 -25.15
C THR A 182 -8.96 -14.84 -24.51
N TYR A 183 -8.89 -15.30 -23.25
CA TYR A 183 -7.69 -15.36 -22.42
C TYR A 183 -7.51 -16.76 -21.80
N PRO A 184 -7.16 -17.78 -22.60
CA PRO A 184 -7.09 -19.17 -22.12
C PRO A 184 -6.09 -19.38 -20.97
N ASN A 185 -5.06 -18.54 -20.88
CA ASN A 185 -4.07 -18.56 -19.80
C ASN A 185 -4.65 -18.24 -18.41
N LYS A 186 -5.91 -17.81 -18.33
CA LYS A 186 -6.61 -17.50 -17.08
C LYS A 186 -7.77 -18.47 -16.79
N SER A 187 -7.92 -19.57 -17.56
CA SER A 187 -9.03 -20.51 -17.40
C SER A 187 -9.17 -21.04 -15.99
N ASP A 188 -8.07 -21.44 -15.37
CA ASP A 188 -8.10 -22.15 -14.09
C ASP A 188 -8.55 -21.22 -12.95
N ASP A 189 -8.03 -19.99 -12.90
CA ASP A 189 -8.45 -18.99 -11.92
C ASP A 189 -9.92 -18.61 -12.13
N LEU A 190 -10.33 -18.32 -13.37
CA LEU A 190 -11.70 -17.95 -13.68
C LEU A 190 -12.72 -19.07 -13.38
N ASN A 191 -12.40 -20.32 -13.72
CA ASN A 191 -13.24 -21.48 -13.37
C ASN A 191 -13.32 -21.67 -11.85
N SER A 192 -12.21 -21.50 -11.12
CA SER A 192 -12.20 -21.63 -9.67
C SER A 192 -13.12 -20.62 -8.96
N ARG A 193 -13.20 -19.39 -9.49
CA ARG A 193 -14.10 -18.33 -9.00
C ARG A 193 -15.57 -18.70 -9.24
N LEU A 194 -15.88 -19.18 -10.45
CA LEU A 194 -17.25 -19.62 -10.78
C LEU A 194 -17.69 -20.81 -9.90
N LEU A 195 -16.78 -21.75 -9.62
CA LEU A 195 -17.05 -22.88 -8.73
C LEU A 195 -17.32 -22.43 -7.29
N SER A 196 -16.61 -21.41 -6.79
CA SER A 196 -16.84 -20.83 -5.46
C SER A 196 -18.25 -20.26 -5.33
N ILE A 197 -18.70 -19.47 -6.32
CA ILE A 197 -20.07 -18.94 -6.35
C ILE A 197 -21.09 -20.06 -6.47
N SER A 198 -20.85 -21.04 -7.35
CA SER A 198 -21.76 -22.19 -7.53
C SER A 198 -21.96 -22.97 -6.24
N LYS A 199 -20.93 -23.09 -5.40
CA LYS A 199 -21.04 -23.72 -4.08
C LYS A 199 -21.99 -22.96 -3.14
N LEU A 200 -21.92 -21.62 -3.14
CA LEU A 200 -22.81 -20.77 -2.32
C LEU A 200 -24.26 -20.84 -2.79
N VAL A 201 -24.47 -20.88 -4.11
CA VAL A 201 -25.80 -21.06 -4.71
C VAL A 201 -26.38 -22.42 -4.32
N ASN A 202 -25.65 -23.51 -4.56
CA ASN A 202 -26.12 -24.87 -4.22
C ASN A 202 -26.42 -25.02 -2.72
N GLN A 203 -25.60 -24.40 -1.85
CA GLN A 203 -25.87 -24.36 -0.41
C GLN A 203 -27.19 -23.61 -0.12
N SER A 204 -27.42 -22.49 -0.80
CA SER A 204 -28.63 -21.69 -0.64
C SER A 204 -29.87 -22.39 -1.17
N GLU A 205 -29.77 -23.18 -2.24
CA GLU A 205 -30.85 -24.05 -2.72
C GLU A 205 -31.23 -25.10 -1.67
N SER A 206 -30.24 -25.73 -1.03
CA SER A 206 -30.49 -26.68 0.06
C SER A 206 -31.15 -26.00 1.26
N SER A 207 -30.67 -24.82 1.66
CA SER A 207 -31.29 -24.03 2.74
C SER A 207 -32.72 -23.63 2.38
N HIS A 208 -32.96 -23.22 1.14
CA HIS A 208 -34.27 -22.82 0.65
C HIS A 208 -35.26 -23.99 0.64
N SER A 209 -34.81 -25.18 0.24
CA SER A 209 -35.62 -26.40 0.32
C SER A 209 -36.05 -26.71 1.76
N GLN A 210 -35.13 -26.64 2.72
CA GLN A 210 -35.44 -26.85 4.15
C GLN A 210 -36.42 -25.80 4.69
N LEU A 211 -36.23 -24.54 4.31
CA LEU A 211 -37.13 -23.45 4.67
C LEU A 211 -38.54 -23.69 4.13
N ASN A 212 -38.69 -24.05 2.85
CA ASN A 212 -40.00 -24.32 2.25
C ASN A 212 -40.71 -25.49 2.92
N ILE A 213 -39.99 -26.57 3.24
CA ILE A 213 -40.55 -27.72 3.96
C ILE A 213 -41.23 -27.27 5.25
N GLU A 214 -40.61 -26.39 6.05
CA GLU A 214 -41.23 -25.90 7.29
C GLU A 214 -42.33 -24.87 7.04
N TYR A 215 -42.17 -24.02 6.02
CA TYR A 215 -43.15 -22.99 5.70
C TYR A 215 -44.49 -23.57 5.20
N ASP A 216 -44.44 -24.60 4.36
CA ASP A 216 -45.63 -25.20 3.74
C ASP A 216 -46.52 -25.91 4.79
N LYS A 217 -45.93 -26.39 5.88
CA LYS A 217 -46.66 -26.97 7.03
C LYS A 217 -47.70 -26.03 7.62
N LYS A 218 -47.57 -24.72 7.44
CA LYS A 218 -48.54 -23.72 7.92
C LYS A 218 -49.93 -23.88 7.27
N THR A 219 -50.01 -24.52 6.11
CA THR A 219 -51.27 -24.72 5.36
C THR A 219 -51.86 -26.12 5.53
N GLU A 220 -51.10 -27.05 6.11
CA GLU A 220 -51.53 -28.43 6.31
C GLU A 220 -52.27 -28.60 7.64
N HIS A 221 -53.54 -28.97 7.57
CA HIS A 221 -54.40 -29.16 8.75
C HIS A 221 -54.00 -30.38 9.62
N SER A 222 -53.09 -31.23 9.12
CA SER A 222 -52.66 -32.49 9.75
C SER A 222 -51.32 -32.42 10.49
N ILE A 223 -50.64 -31.26 10.52
CA ILE A 223 -49.29 -31.13 11.07
C ILE A 223 -49.28 -30.58 12.50
N LYS A 224 -48.39 -31.14 13.34
CA LYS A 224 -48.33 -30.92 14.79
C LYS A 224 -47.42 -29.76 15.25
N PHE A 225 -46.46 -29.31 14.45
CA PHE A 225 -45.53 -28.23 14.83
C PHE A 225 -44.82 -27.65 13.60
N VAL A 226 -44.64 -26.33 13.57
CA VAL A 226 -43.85 -25.59 12.57
C VAL A 226 -42.54 -25.16 13.23
N ASP A 227 -41.40 -25.55 12.67
CA ASP A 227 -40.10 -25.16 13.18
C ASP A 227 -39.67 -23.80 12.61
N TYR A 228 -39.91 -22.75 13.38
CA TYR A 228 -39.56 -21.37 13.03
C TYR A 228 -38.07 -21.08 13.21
N ALA A 229 -37.32 -21.91 13.95
CA ALA A 229 -35.86 -21.83 13.97
C ALA A 229 -35.30 -22.12 12.58
N VAL A 230 -35.75 -23.22 11.96
CA VAL A 230 -35.34 -23.60 10.60
C VAL A 230 -35.70 -22.50 9.58
N ILE A 231 -36.92 -21.94 9.63
CA ILE A 231 -37.31 -20.86 8.71
C ILE A 231 -36.35 -19.67 8.82
N GLY A 232 -36.09 -19.20 10.04
CA GLY A 232 -35.20 -18.06 10.26
C GLY A 232 -33.74 -18.36 9.90
N ASP A 233 -33.21 -19.51 10.34
CA ASP A 233 -31.78 -19.84 10.23
C ASP A 233 -31.38 -20.10 8.78
N GLN A 234 -32.25 -20.79 8.04
CA GLN A 234 -32.03 -21.02 6.61
C GLN A 234 -32.16 -19.72 5.82
N ALA A 235 -33.09 -18.82 6.18
CA ALA A 235 -33.18 -17.51 5.57
C ALA A 235 -31.93 -16.65 5.81
N GLN A 236 -31.39 -16.65 7.03
CA GLN A 236 -30.11 -15.98 7.33
C GLN A 236 -28.95 -16.59 6.55
N THR A 237 -28.95 -17.90 6.32
CA THR A 237 -27.91 -18.58 5.52
C THR A 237 -27.97 -18.13 4.06
N ILE A 238 -29.18 -18.04 3.48
CA ILE A 238 -29.40 -17.53 2.12
C ILE A 238 -28.98 -16.05 2.02
N GLU A 239 -29.35 -15.21 2.99
CA GLU A 239 -28.97 -13.79 3.02
C GLU A 239 -27.45 -13.59 3.11
N LYS A 240 -26.77 -14.35 3.98
CA LYS A 240 -25.29 -14.32 4.08
C LYS A 240 -24.64 -14.78 2.77
N SER A 241 -25.18 -15.82 2.15
CA SER A 241 -24.68 -16.35 0.88
C SER A 241 -24.83 -15.34 -0.25
N LEU A 242 -25.97 -14.64 -0.35
CA LEU A 242 -26.16 -13.58 -1.35
C LEU A 242 -25.14 -12.44 -1.17
N SER A 243 -24.87 -12.02 0.07
CA SER A 243 -23.85 -11.00 0.35
C SER A 243 -22.47 -11.43 -0.17
N GLU A 244 -22.08 -12.67 0.08
CA GLU A 244 -20.80 -13.21 -0.39
C GLU A 244 -20.78 -13.42 -1.91
N VAL A 245 -21.88 -13.87 -2.53
CA VAL A 245 -22.01 -13.99 -3.98
C VAL A 245 -21.83 -12.63 -4.65
N ASN A 246 -22.50 -11.58 -4.17
CA ASN A 246 -22.33 -10.22 -4.70
C ASN A 246 -20.87 -9.75 -4.66
N LYS A 247 -20.20 -9.97 -3.53
CA LYS A 247 -18.78 -9.61 -3.37
C LYS A 247 -17.89 -10.39 -4.35
N GLN A 248 -18.08 -11.71 -4.46
CA GLN A 248 -17.27 -12.54 -5.36
C GLN A 248 -17.55 -12.23 -6.84
N GLU A 249 -18.79 -11.89 -7.18
CA GLU A 249 -19.20 -11.44 -8.51
C GLU A 249 -18.48 -10.14 -8.88
N GLU A 250 -18.53 -9.13 -8.01
CA GLU A 250 -17.87 -7.84 -8.23
C GLU A 250 -16.35 -8.01 -8.38
N GLU A 251 -15.73 -8.79 -7.50
CA GLU A 251 -14.30 -9.10 -7.56
C GLU A 251 -13.92 -9.82 -8.87
N THR A 252 -14.76 -10.77 -9.32
CA THR A 252 -14.51 -11.53 -10.55
C THR A 252 -14.68 -10.67 -11.79
N ASN A 253 -15.74 -9.86 -11.86
CA ASN A 253 -15.92 -8.88 -12.94
C ASN A 253 -14.78 -7.87 -12.98
N ARG A 254 -14.32 -7.39 -11.82
CA ARG A 254 -13.14 -6.52 -11.75
C ARG A 254 -11.91 -7.21 -12.33
N LYS A 255 -11.67 -8.50 -12.04
CA LYS A 255 -10.57 -9.27 -12.61
C LYS A 255 -10.70 -9.44 -14.12
N ILE A 256 -11.89 -9.78 -14.62
CA ILE A 256 -12.17 -9.89 -16.06
C ILE A 256 -11.88 -8.55 -16.76
N SER A 257 -12.33 -7.43 -16.19
CA SER A 257 -12.09 -6.09 -16.75
C SER A 257 -10.59 -5.73 -16.84
N GLN A 258 -9.75 -6.31 -15.98
CA GLN A 258 -8.30 -6.10 -16.04
C GLN A 258 -7.68 -6.79 -17.25
N LEU A 259 -8.20 -7.95 -17.67
CA LEU A 259 -7.69 -8.72 -18.80
C LEU A 259 -7.87 -7.96 -20.12
N GLU A 260 -8.94 -7.16 -20.23
CA GLU A 260 -9.27 -6.36 -21.40
C GLU A 260 -8.55 -5.01 -21.47
N LYS A 261 -7.76 -4.67 -20.45
CA LYS A 261 -7.02 -3.42 -20.42
C LYS A 261 -5.55 -3.72 -20.63
N SER A 262 -4.93 -3.00 -21.56
CA SER A 262 -3.48 -2.97 -21.68
C SER A 262 -2.96 -1.56 -21.43
N TYR A 263 -1.84 -1.44 -20.73
CA TYR A 263 -1.15 -0.16 -20.66
C TYR A 263 0.37 -0.30 -20.61
N VAL A 264 1.07 0.72 -21.10
CA VAL A 264 2.52 0.85 -21.11
C VAL A 264 2.91 2.26 -20.70
N LYS A 265 3.81 2.40 -19.72
CA LYS A 265 4.40 3.68 -19.34
C LYS A 265 5.86 3.72 -19.78
N VAL A 266 6.19 4.66 -20.66
CA VAL A 266 7.53 4.81 -21.23
C VAL A 266 8.19 6.05 -20.66
N LEU A 267 9.41 5.92 -20.13
CA LEU A 267 10.20 7.07 -19.67
C LEU A 267 10.78 7.80 -20.89
N THR A 268 10.29 9.00 -21.18
CA THR A 268 10.68 9.72 -22.39
C THR A 268 11.66 10.86 -22.20
N ASP A 269 11.72 11.42 -20.99
CA ASP A 269 12.71 12.42 -20.62
C ASP A 269 12.90 12.41 -19.10
N GLN A 270 14.06 12.86 -18.64
CA GLN A 270 14.38 12.95 -17.23
C GLN A 270 15.32 14.11 -16.97
N ARG A 271 15.15 14.80 -15.84
CA ARG A 271 16.07 15.86 -15.42
C ARG A 271 16.18 15.98 -13.91
N VAL A 272 17.34 16.45 -13.49
CA VAL A 272 17.61 16.89 -12.12
C VAL A 272 17.80 18.39 -12.15
N GLU A 273 17.16 19.08 -11.21
CA GLU A 273 17.41 20.49 -10.93
C GLU A 273 18.14 20.60 -9.60
N TYR A 274 19.25 21.32 -9.60
CA TYR A 274 20.14 21.45 -8.45
C TYR A 274 19.93 22.79 -7.77
N TYR A 275 19.73 22.78 -6.46
CA TYR A 275 19.47 23.98 -5.68
C TYR A 275 20.46 24.13 -4.53
N LEU A 276 20.94 25.35 -4.37
CA LEU A 276 21.74 25.78 -3.22
C LEU A 276 20.98 26.87 -2.45
N VAL A 277 20.94 26.74 -1.14
CA VAL A 277 20.43 27.77 -0.22
C VAL A 277 21.62 28.36 0.51
N ILE A 278 21.86 29.63 0.24
CA ILE A 278 22.95 30.39 0.85
C ILE A 278 22.39 31.15 2.04
N ARG A 279 23.12 31.14 3.15
CA ARG A 279 22.79 31.92 4.33
C ARG A 279 23.92 32.90 4.61
N ARG A 280 23.54 34.04 5.17
CA ARG A 280 24.44 35.11 5.59
C ARG A 280 24.17 35.46 7.04
N ALA A 281 25.22 35.49 7.86
CA ALA A 281 25.24 36.23 9.12
C ALA A 281 25.93 37.57 8.85
N SER A 282 25.39 38.65 9.39
CA SER A 282 25.97 39.98 9.26
C SER A 282 25.87 40.75 10.57
N TRP A 283 26.87 41.55 10.88
CA TRP A 283 26.96 42.30 12.13
C TRP A 283 27.82 43.56 11.92
N CYS A 284 27.99 44.36 12.97
CA CYS A 284 29.03 45.37 13.02
C CYS A 284 29.93 45.15 14.23
N ASP A 285 31.17 45.61 14.13
CA ASP A 285 32.13 45.53 15.22
C ASP A 285 32.15 46.88 15.97
N GLY A 286 31.80 46.87 17.26
CA GLY A 286 31.79 48.06 18.13
C GLY A 286 30.91 47.92 19.37
N GLU A 287 31.16 48.75 20.39
CA GLU A 287 30.46 48.72 21.69
C GLU A 287 28.95 49.04 21.59
N TYR A 288 28.54 49.73 20.52
CA TYR A 288 27.13 50.08 20.25
C TYR A 288 26.49 49.25 19.14
N CYS A 289 27.14 48.16 18.73
CA CYS A 289 26.60 47.23 17.75
C CYS A 289 25.61 46.29 18.43
N GLY A 290 24.33 46.42 18.10
CA GLY A 290 23.30 45.48 18.56
C GLY A 290 23.53 44.05 18.05
N ASN A 291 22.57 43.16 18.32
CA ASN A 291 22.64 41.78 17.85
C ASN A 291 22.78 41.71 16.32
N GLY A 292 23.68 40.84 15.84
CA GLY A 292 23.80 40.54 14.42
C GLY A 292 22.49 40.02 13.82
N SER A 293 22.43 40.00 12.49
CA SER A 293 21.29 39.47 11.75
C SER A 293 21.69 38.32 10.85
N GLU A 294 20.81 37.33 10.76
CA GLU A 294 20.92 36.27 9.78
C GLU A 294 19.85 36.41 8.69
N SER A 295 20.20 36.04 7.47
CA SER A 295 19.29 36.07 6.34
C SER A 295 19.59 34.92 5.40
N SER A 296 18.53 34.29 4.90
CA SER A 296 18.63 33.24 3.88
C SER A 296 18.29 33.81 2.51
N TYR A 297 19.08 33.47 1.51
CA TYR A 297 18.78 33.76 0.12
C TYR A 297 17.70 32.80 -0.39
N SER A 298 16.90 33.24 -1.36
CA SER A 298 16.01 32.34 -2.09
C SER A 298 16.83 31.21 -2.76
N PRO A 299 16.29 29.98 -2.86
CA PRO A 299 17.01 28.87 -3.47
C PRO A 299 17.52 29.21 -4.87
N ILE A 300 18.82 29.01 -5.09
CA ILE A 300 19.50 29.32 -6.33
C ILE A 300 19.60 28.04 -7.14
N LYS A 301 19.02 28.04 -8.34
CA LYS A 301 19.16 26.94 -9.29
C LYS A 301 20.54 27.05 -9.95
N VAL A 302 21.32 25.99 -9.86
CA VAL A 302 22.68 25.89 -10.44
C VAL A 302 22.79 24.69 -11.37
N ASP A 303 23.85 24.62 -12.16
CA ASP A 303 24.19 23.41 -12.92
C ASP A 303 24.83 22.33 -12.02
N SER A 304 25.01 21.12 -12.58
CA SER A 304 25.55 19.98 -11.83
C SER A 304 26.99 20.20 -11.38
N THR A 305 27.81 20.89 -12.17
CA THR A 305 29.23 21.13 -11.85
C THR A 305 29.37 22.09 -10.67
N VAL A 306 28.59 23.16 -10.66
CA VAL A 306 28.52 24.11 -9.55
C VAL A 306 27.98 23.43 -8.29
N PHE A 307 26.92 22.62 -8.43
CA PHE A 307 26.36 21.85 -7.32
C PHE A 307 27.39 20.87 -6.73
N GLU A 308 28.06 20.06 -7.56
CA GLU A 308 29.08 19.12 -7.13
C GLU A 308 30.24 19.82 -6.41
N TYR A 309 30.72 20.95 -6.95
CA TYR A 309 31.79 21.72 -6.31
C TYR A 309 31.42 22.10 -4.88
N PHE A 310 30.21 22.61 -4.69
CA PHE A 310 29.72 23.10 -3.40
C PHE A 310 29.26 21.99 -2.45
N ASP A 311 28.77 20.86 -2.95
CA ASP A 311 28.35 19.70 -2.17
C ASP A 311 29.53 18.83 -1.70
N SER A 312 30.59 18.75 -2.50
CA SER A 312 31.78 17.94 -2.21
C SER A 312 32.84 18.67 -1.37
N SER A 313 32.87 20.00 -1.43
CA SER A 313 33.88 20.78 -0.72
C SER A 313 33.42 21.08 0.71
N GLN A 314 34.25 20.76 1.71
CA GLN A 314 34.03 21.14 3.11
C GLN A 314 34.31 22.64 3.34
N ILE A 315 33.65 23.51 2.57
CA ILE A 315 33.84 24.95 2.65
C ILE A 315 32.94 25.51 3.75
N ALA A 316 33.53 25.87 4.88
CA ALA A 316 32.80 26.49 5.99
C ALA A 316 32.27 27.89 5.63
N THR A 317 33.03 28.66 4.84
CA THR A 317 32.69 30.05 4.50
C THR A 317 33.00 30.34 3.05
N LEU A 318 31.97 30.62 2.26
CA LEU A 318 32.06 30.90 0.83
C LEU A 318 32.71 32.26 0.54
N ALA A 319 32.34 33.26 1.33
CA ALA A 319 32.84 34.62 1.22
C ALA A 319 32.71 35.33 2.56
N THR A 320 33.49 36.39 2.75
CA THR A 320 33.44 37.26 3.91
C THR A 320 33.40 38.72 3.49
N LEU A 321 32.60 39.52 4.19
CA LEU A 321 32.64 40.97 4.17
C LEU A 321 33.33 41.42 5.45
N ARG A 322 34.37 42.24 5.34
CA ARG A 322 35.07 42.81 6.49
C ARG A 322 35.35 44.29 6.31
N ARG A 323 35.22 45.12 7.35
CA ARG A 323 35.62 46.54 7.32
C ARG A 323 36.88 46.77 8.13
N SER A 324 37.90 47.33 7.49
CA SER A 324 39.16 47.69 8.14
C SER A 324 39.60 49.08 7.69
N TRP A 325 39.98 49.95 8.63
CA TRP A 325 40.44 51.32 8.37
C TRP A 325 39.51 52.13 7.45
N GLY A 326 38.19 52.03 7.68
CA GLY A 326 37.19 52.75 6.90
C GLY A 326 36.89 52.16 5.51
N ARG A 327 37.61 51.13 5.06
CA ARG A 327 37.38 50.45 3.77
C ARG A 327 36.72 49.09 3.97
N GLU A 328 35.66 48.86 3.22
CA GLU A 328 34.96 47.57 3.16
C GLU A 328 35.65 46.65 2.12
N THR A 329 35.95 45.41 2.51
CA THR A 329 36.57 44.41 1.64
C THR A 329 35.70 43.16 1.57
N PHE A 330 35.35 42.76 0.36
CA PHE A 330 34.64 41.50 0.11
C PHE A 330 35.62 40.45 -0.41
N LYS A 331 35.83 39.37 0.36
CA LYS A 331 36.75 38.29 0.04
C LYS A 331 35.98 37.03 -0.32
N ILE A 332 36.18 36.53 -1.54
CA ILE A 332 35.64 35.24 -2.00
C ILE A 332 36.66 34.15 -1.65
N ASN A 333 36.22 33.12 -0.93
CA ASN A 333 37.07 32.01 -0.47
C ASN A 333 36.93 30.75 -1.36
N VAL A 334 36.17 30.86 -2.45
CA VAL A 334 35.88 29.79 -3.40
C VAL A 334 36.37 30.16 -4.79
N LYS A 335 36.34 29.21 -5.73
CA LYS A 335 36.72 29.52 -7.12
C LYS A 335 35.80 30.62 -7.69
N LYS A 336 36.40 31.58 -8.40
CA LYS A 336 35.70 32.80 -8.85
C LYS A 336 34.55 32.51 -9.82
N ASP A 337 34.72 31.52 -10.69
CA ASP A 337 33.69 31.02 -11.61
C ASP A 337 32.50 30.39 -10.85
N MET A 338 32.77 29.59 -9.81
CA MET A 338 31.75 28.99 -8.96
C MET A 338 30.97 30.04 -8.16
N TRP A 339 31.65 31.05 -7.61
CA TRP A 339 30.98 32.19 -6.97
C TRP A 339 30.09 32.96 -7.94
N LYS A 340 30.61 33.28 -9.14
CA LYS A 340 29.86 33.98 -10.18
C LYS A 340 28.61 33.20 -10.59
N ALA A 341 28.68 31.87 -10.65
CA ALA A 341 27.53 31.03 -10.98
C ALA A 341 26.38 31.13 -9.96
N LEU A 342 26.65 31.49 -8.71
CA LEU A 342 25.60 31.73 -7.72
C LEU A 342 24.78 33.00 -8.02
N SER A 343 25.32 33.94 -8.81
CA SER A 343 24.64 35.21 -9.17
C SER A 343 24.02 35.94 -7.96
N LEU A 344 24.71 35.90 -6.82
CA LEU A 344 24.24 36.48 -5.57
C LEU A 344 24.36 38.00 -5.60
N ASN A 345 23.33 38.70 -5.13
CA ASN A 345 23.49 40.08 -4.67
C ASN A 345 24.10 40.03 -3.26
N GLU A 346 25.38 40.37 -3.13
CA GLU A 346 26.11 40.23 -1.86
C GLU A 346 25.46 41.04 -0.74
N LYS A 347 24.93 42.23 -1.05
CA LYS A 347 24.33 43.13 -0.06
C LYS A 347 22.80 43.03 0.02
N TYR A 348 22.19 41.98 -0.54
CA TYR A 348 20.74 41.82 -0.51
C TYR A 348 20.19 41.91 0.92
N ARG A 349 19.31 42.89 1.18
CA ARG A 349 18.74 43.18 2.51
C ARG A 349 19.78 43.27 3.64
N LEU A 350 21.02 43.66 3.33
CA LEU A 350 22.04 43.92 4.34
C LEU A 350 21.66 45.20 5.09
N ASN A 351 21.66 45.14 6.42
CA ASN A 351 21.49 46.34 7.23
C ASN A 351 22.63 47.31 6.92
N ARG A 352 22.32 48.59 6.67
CA ARG A 352 23.31 49.63 6.33
C ARG A 352 24.39 49.79 7.41
N ASN A 353 24.06 49.43 8.65
CA ASN A 353 24.99 49.52 9.77
C ASN A 353 25.87 48.28 9.91
N HIS A 354 25.57 47.17 9.23
CA HIS A 354 26.37 45.94 9.31
C HIS A 354 27.56 46.03 8.34
N THR A 355 28.77 45.98 8.90
CA THR A 355 30.03 46.10 8.16
C THR A 355 30.74 44.78 7.97
N GLU A 356 30.31 43.75 8.69
CA GLU A 356 30.85 42.41 8.69
C GLU A 356 29.78 41.42 8.21
N ALA A 357 30.17 40.41 7.44
CA ALA A 357 29.26 39.32 7.08
C ALA A 357 30.00 38.04 6.67
N ASP A 358 29.41 36.89 6.97
CA ASP A 358 29.86 35.56 6.54
C ASP A 358 28.77 34.87 5.72
N TYR A 359 29.18 34.23 4.63
CA TYR A 359 28.29 33.55 3.69
C TYR A 359 28.64 32.07 3.68
N TRP A 360 27.64 31.20 3.83
CA TRP A 360 27.83 29.75 3.77
C TRP A 360 26.65 29.04 3.10
N ILE A 361 26.87 27.79 2.69
CA ILE A 361 25.80 26.92 2.19
C ILE A 361 25.03 26.43 3.41
N GLN A 362 23.78 26.83 3.53
CA GLN A 362 22.90 26.28 4.55
C GLN A 362 22.38 24.90 4.14
N LYS A 363 22.01 24.73 2.87
CA LYS A 363 21.45 23.48 2.35
C LYS A 363 21.67 23.34 0.85
N SER A 364 22.06 22.15 0.42
CA SER A 364 21.97 21.69 -0.97
C SER A 364 20.81 20.71 -1.09
N TYR A 365 20.03 20.76 -2.18
CA TYR A 365 19.04 19.74 -2.49
C TYR A 365 18.75 19.67 -3.98
N THR A 366 18.16 18.56 -4.40
CA THR A 366 17.77 18.33 -5.80
C THR A 366 16.25 18.26 -5.93
N LYS A 367 15.74 18.59 -7.13
CA LYS A 367 14.39 18.25 -7.56
C LYS A 367 14.48 17.39 -8.80
N THR A 368 13.78 16.26 -8.78
CA THR A 368 13.85 15.24 -9.83
C THR A 368 12.55 15.17 -10.60
N PHE A 369 12.63 15.11 -11.93
CA PHE A 369 11.47 15.12 -12.81
C PHE A 369 11.60 14.11 -13.92
N HIS A 370 10.47 13.51 -14.31
CA HIS A 370 10.33 12.66 -15.49
C HIS A 370 9.27 13.22 -16.44
N LYS A 371 9.36 12.81 -17.71
CA LYS A 371 8.25 12.84 -18.67
C LYS A 371 7.97 11.43 -19.15
N TYR A 372 6.71 11.16 -19.45
CA TYR A 372 6.29 9.86 -19.94
C TYR A 372 5.47 9.97 -21.21
N VAL A 373 5.47 8.85 -21.95
CA VAL A 373 4.37 8.49 -22.84
C VAL A 373 3.63 7.36 -22.16
N GLU A 374 2.33 7.56 -21.93
CA GLU A 374 1.42 6.54 -21.41
C GLU A 374 0.58 6.04 -22.58
N ILE A 375 0.66 4.74 -22.84
CA ILE A 375 -0.16 4.05 -23.84
C ILE A 375 -1.18 3.25 -23.08
N GLU A 376 -2.46 3.47 -23.33
CA GLU A 376 -3.55 2.67 -22.80
C GLU A 376 -4.35 2.15 -23.98
N ASN A 377 -4.45 0.83 -24.07
CA ASN A 377 -4.96 0.11 -25.23
C ASN A 377 -4.22 0.56 -26.51
N ASP A 378 -4.91 1.20 -27.43
CA ASP A 378 -4.42 1.71 -28.71
C ASP A 378 -4.17 3.23 -28.72
N GLN A 379 -4.35 3.91 -27.58
CA GLN A 379 -4.22 5.36 -27.46
C GLN A 379 -2.96 5.74 -26.69
N SER A 380 -2.27 6.80 -27.13
CA SER A 380 -1.08 7.33 -26.45
C SER A 380 -1.28 8.76 -25.96
N LYS A 381 -0.75 9.07 -24.78
CA LYS A 381 -0.75 10.39 -24.18
C LYS A 381 0.65 10.76 -23.71
N GLU A 382 1.12 11.94 -24.07
CA GLU A 382 2.35 12.51 -23.51
C GLU A 382 2.06 13.27 -22.22
N THR A 383 2.92 13.11 -21.23
CA THR A 383 2.83 13.88 -19.98
C THR A 383 3.70 15.13 -20.03
N GLY A 384 3.32 16.15 -19.25
CA GLY A 384 4.23 17.21 -18.86
C GLY A 384 5.35 16.71 -17.94
N TRP A 385 6.19 17.63 -17.45
CA TRP A 385 7.15 17.31 -16.40
C TRP A 385 6.41 16.96 -15.10
N GLN A 386 6.64 15.75 -14.60
CA GLN A 386 6.10 15.28 -13.33
C GLN A 386 7.23 15.20 -12.31
N SER A 387 7.03 15.82 -11.14
CA SER A 387 7.96 15.68 -10.02
C SER A 387 7.89 14.24 -9.51
N VAL A 388 9.05 13.63 -9.30
CA VAL A 388 9.18 12.27 -8.75
C VAL A 388 10.08 12.31 -7.52
N SER A 389 9.99 11.32 -6.64
CA SER A 389 10.93 11.19 -5.53
C SER A 389 12.34 10.91 -6.06
N GLU A 390 13.35 11.38 -5.33
CA GLU A 390 14.74 11.18 -5.71
C GLU A 390 15.08 9.68 -5.81
N THR A 391 14.58 8.87 -4.87
CA THR A 391 14.73 7.41 -4.91
C THR A 391 14.16 6.80 -6.19
N TYR A 392 12.97 7.23 -6.61
CA TYR A 392 12.36 6.71 -7.83
C TYR A 392 13.09 7.18 -9.09
N PHE A 393 13.51 8.44 -9.14
CA PHE A 393 14.32 8.98 -10.23
C PHE A 393 15.56 8.14 -10.46
N TRP A 394 16.33 7.90 -9.40
CA TRP A 394 17.57 7.15 -9.52
C TRP A 394 17.37 5.67 -9.80
N LYS A 395 16.25 5.07 -9.36
CA LYS A 395 15.86 3.71 -9.78
C LYS A 395 15.63 3.63 -11.29
N GLN A 396 15.13 4.70 -11.89
CA GLN A 396 14.80 4.77 -13.32
C GLN A 396 15.86 5.46 -14.17
N TYR A 397 16.97 5.90 -13.57
CA TYR A 397 17.97 6.73 -14.25
C TYR A 397 18.53 6.07 -15.51
N ASP A 398 18.69 4.74 -15.48
CA ASP A 398 19.23 3.94 -16.57
C ASP A 398 18.17 3.60 -17.65
N ASN A 399 16.90 3.96 -17.44
CA ASN A 399 15.75 3.48 -18.20
C ASN A 399 15.16 4.49 -19.19
N LEU A 400 15.90 5.53 -19.60
CA LEU A 400 15.44 6.48 -20.61
C LEU A 400 15.15 5.73 -21.93
N GLY A 401 13.97 5.98 -22.51
CA GLY A 401 13.50 5.33 -23.72
C GLY A 401 12.92 3.93 -23.50
N MET A 402 12.79 3.48 -22.25
CA MET A 402 12.28 2.15 -21.90
C MET A 402 10.84 2.22 -21.40
N ALA A 403 10.09 1.13 -21.59
CA ALA A 403 8.88 0.87 -20.85
C ALA A 403 9.26 0.50 -19.41
N ILE A 404 8.84 1.32 -18.44
CA ILE A 404 9.10 1.14 -17.00
C ILE A 404 7.90 0.53 -16.26
N LEU A 405 6.77 0.40 -16.95
CA LEU A 405 5.58 -0.31 -16.53
C LEU A 405 4.91 -0.87 -17.78
N THR A 406 4.48 -2.13 -17.77
CA THR A 406 3.74 -2.75 -18.86
C THR A 406 2.77 -3.80 -18.32
N LYS A 407 1.49 -3.63 -18.63
CA LYS A 407 0.47 -4.67 -18.45
C LYS A 407 -0.09 -5.04 -19.82
N PRO A 408 0.27 -6.21 -20.39
CA PRO A 408 -0.33 -6.69 -21.63
C PRO A 408 -1.79 -7.13 -21.41
N TYR A 409 -2.57 -7.27 -22.48
CA TYR A 409 -3.88 -7.92 -22.43
C TYR A 409 -3.76 -9.37 -21.93
N GLY A 410 -4.79 -9.85 -21.23
CA GLY A 410 -4.82 -11.20 -20.66
C GLY A 410 -4.03 -11.37 -19.36
N PHE A 411 -3.60 -10.26 -18.74
CA PHE A 411 -2.89 -10.23 -17.47
C PHE A 411 -3.65 -9.38 -16.44
N TYR A 412 -3.57 -9.79 -15.17
CA TYR A 412 -4.12 -9.01 -14.07
C TYR A 412 -3.20 -7.85 -13.68
N GLU A 413 -3.67 -6.94 -12.83
CA GLU A 413 -2.85 -5.81 -12.37
C GLU A 413 -1.60 -6.27 -11.59
N GLU A 414 -1.71 -7.34 -10.81
CA GLU A 414 -0.59 -7.93 -10.08
C GLU A 414 0.47 -8.58 -11.00
N ASP A 415 0.10 -8.89 -12.24
CA ASP A 415 1.00 -9.45 -13.25
C ASP A 415 1.73 -8.35 -14.05
N ALA A 416 1.47 -7.07 -13.75
CA ALA A 416 2.09 -5.96 -14.44
C ALA A 416 3.62 -5.98 -14.27
N ILE A 417 4.32 -5.83 -15.39
CA ILE A 417 5.78 -5.83 -15.46
C ILE A 417 6.27 -4.44 -15.05
N THR A 418 6.99 -4.36 -13.94
CA THR A 418 7.57 -3.11 -13.41
C THR A 418 9.09 -3.00 -13.64
N ASP A 419 9.69 -4.06 -14.18
CA ASP A 419 11.07 -4.05 -14.65
C ASP A 419 11.17 -3.35 -16.00
N ALA A 420 12.21 -2.53 -16.18
CA ALA A 420 12.35 -1.77 -17.41
C ALA A 420 12.70 -2.67 -18.60
N GLN A 421 12.06 -2.43 -19.74
CA GLN A 421 12.23 -3.23 -20.94
C GLN A 421 12.03 -2.38 -22.21
N PRO A 422 12.50 -2.84 -23.38
CA PRO A 422 12.30 -2.12 -24.63
C PRO A 422 10.80 -1.99 -24.90
N VAL A 423 10.35 -0.84 -25.39
CA VAL A 423 8.91 -0.55 -25.51
C VAL A 423 8.23 -1.57 -26.42
N GLY A 424 7.10 -2.12 -25.97
CA GLY A 424 6.35 -3.14 -26.70
C GLY A 424 6.95 -4.55 -26.65
N MET A 425 8.14 -4.76 -26.10
CA MET A 425 8.75 -6.10 -26.08
C MET A 425 7.88 -7.15 -25.36
N ALA A 426 7.22 -6.78 -24.25
CA ALA A 426 6.31 -7.67 -23.54
C ALA A 426 4.94 -7.88 -24.21
N THR A 427 4.63 -7.14 -25.28
CA THR A 427 3.37 -7.30 -26.02
C THR A 427 3.54 -8.16 -27.27
N ILE A 428 4.77 -8.61 -27.55
CA ILE A 428 5.07 -9.55 -28.64
C ILE A 428 4.52 -10.93 -28.29
N ALA A 429 3.81 -11.56 -29.24
CA ALA A 429 3.31 -12.92 -29.06
C ALA A 429 4.46 -13.92 -28.96
N GLU A 430 4.26 -14.95 -28.13
CA GLU A 430 5.14 -16.12 -28.14
C GLU A 430 5.15 -16.74 -29.56
N PRO A 431 6.32 -16.92 -30.18
CA PRO A 431 6.42 -17.43 -31.54
C PRO A 431 6.15 -18.93 -31.58
N VAL A 432 5.31 -19.35 -32.53
CA VAL A 432 5.18 -20.75 -32.94
C VAL A 432 6.17 -20.98 -34.08
N VAL A 433 7.22 -21.76 -33.84
CA VAL A 433 8.23 -22.06 -34.86
C VAL A 433 7.74 -23.18 -35.76
N LYS A 434 7.59 -22.90 -37.06
CA LYS A 434 7.28 -23.88 -38.10
C LYS A 434 8.37 -23.81 -39.16
N ASP A 435 9.02 -24.94 -39.46
CA ASP A 435 10.10 -25.03 -40.46
C ASP A 435 11.23 -24.02 -40.27
N GLY A 436 11.59 -23.72 -39.01
CA GLY A 436 12.62 -22.74 -38.66
C GLY A 436 12.21 -21.27 -38.75
N VAL A 437 10.93 -20.99 -39.04
CA VAL A 437 10.36 -19.63 -39.14
C VAL A 437 9.45 -19.37 -37.95
N ALA A 438 9.63 -18.23 -37.29
CA ALA A 438 8.73 -17.80 -36.22
C ALA A 438 7.42 -17.28 -36.81
N THR A 439 6.31 -17.85 -36.38
CA THR A 439 4.94 -17.50 -36.79
C THR A 439 4.07 -17.23 -35.57
N GLY A 440 2.84 -16.76 -35.77
CA GLY A 440 1.88 -16.48 -34.69
C GLY A 440 1.54 -15.01 -34.54
N SER A 441 0.43 -14.74 -33.86
CA SER A 441 -0.16 -13.40 -33.73
C SER A 441 -0.87 -13.26 -32.40
N ASN A 442 -1.05 -12.01 -31.97
CA ASN A 442 -1.95 -11.65 -30.88
C ASN A 442 -2.65 -10.31 -31.21
N ARG A 443 -3.32 -9.70 -30.23
CA ARG A 443 -4.01 -8.42 -30.42
C ARG A 443 -3.10 -7.28 -30.87
N TYR A 444 -1.80 -7.33 -30.59
CA TYR A 444 -0.86 -6.26 -30.92
C TYR A 444 -0.25 -6.37 -32.31
N GLY A 445 -0.18 -7.57 -32.88
CA GLY A 445 0.54 -7.80 -34.13
C GLY A 445 0.76 -9.27 -34.47
N GLU A 446 1.70 -9.50 -35.37
CA GLU A 446 2.04 -10.82 -35.89
C GLU A 446 3.53 -10.95 -36.23
N TRP A 447 4.03 -12.17 -36.19
CA TRP A 447 5.35 -12.52 -36.72
C TRP A 447 5.29 -12.57 -38.25
N ARG A 448 6.18 -11.83 -38.91
CA ARG A 448 6.34 -11.80 -40.37
C ARG A 448 7.75 -12.19 -40.77
N GLN A 449 7.90 -12.60 -42.03
CA GLN A 449 9.18 -12.95 -42.63
C GLN A 449 9.64 -11.87 -43.62
N SER A 450 10.94 -11.61 -43.66
CA SER A 450 11.60 -10.89 -44.75
C SER A 450 13.02 -11.41 -44.89
N ASN A 451 13.43 -11.80 -46.11
CA ASN A 451 14.79 -12.26 -46.43
C ASN A 451 15.32 -13.35 -45.48
N GLY A 452 14.49 -14.34 -45.16
CA GLY A 452 14.86 -15.46 -44.28
C GLY A 452 14.93 -15.13 -42.78
N LEU A 453 14.63 -13.89 -42.37
CA LEU A 453 14.59 -13.48 -40.96
C LEU A 453 13.14 -13.20 -40.52
N SER A 454 12.80 -13.68 -39.32
CA SER A 454 11.50 -13.42 -38.69
C SER A 454 11.57 -12.16 -37.83
N PHE A 455 10.57 -11.29 -37.96
CA PHE A 455 10.43 -10.06 -37.19
C PHE A 455 8.98 -9.82 -36.76
N TRP A 456 8.81 -9.13 -35.64
CA TRP A 456 7.50 -8.76 -35.14
C TRP A 456 6.95 -7.52 -35.87
N HIS A 457 5.70 -7.60 -36.32
CA HIS A 457 4.97 -6.53 -36.97
C HIS A 457 3.76 -6.11 -36.12
N TYR A 458 3.84 -4.95 -35.47
CA TYR A 458 2.68 -4.35 -34.82
C TYR A 458 1.60 -3.94 -35.83
N TYR A 459 0.33 -4.22 -35.50
CA TYR A 459 -0.82 -3.72 -36.24
C TYR A 459 -0.90 -2.19 -36.20
N GLY A 460 -1.61 -1.60 -37.18
CA GLY A 460 -1.62 -0.15 -37.42
C GLY A 460 -1.95 0.69 -36.18
N MET A 461 -2.94 0.26 -35.39
CA MET A 461 -3.33 0.94 -34.14
C MET A 461 -2.20 0.97 -33.09
N TYR A 462 -1.25 0.02 -33.14
CA TYR A 462 -0.07 -0.04 -32.26
C TYR A 462 1.21 0.51 -32.93
N HIS A 463 1.10 1.20 -34.07
CA HIS A 463 2.25 1.75 -34.78
C HIS A 463 3.05 2.76 -33.93
N MET A 464 2.41 3.41 -32.96
CA MET A 464 3.04 4.32 -31.99
C MET A 464 4.26 3.73 -31.28
N TYR A 465 4.32 2.40 -31.04
CA TYR A 465 5.50 1.76 -30.46
C TYR A 465 6.76 1.99 -31.29
N ARG A 466 6.65 2.05 -32.62
CA ARG A 466 7.79 2.31 -33.51
C ARG A 466 8.36 3.72 -33.32
N GLY A 467 7.49 4.69 -33.00
CA GLY A 467 7.90 6.05 -32.67
C GLY A 467 8.70 6.16 -31.36
N LEU A 468 8.75 5.10 -30.55
CA LEU A 468 9.41 5.08 -29.24
C LEU A 468 10.69 4.24 -29.20
N VAL A 469 10.87 3.22 -30.04
CA VAL A 469 12.06 2.33 -29.98
C VAL A 469 13.08 2.60 -31.09
N GLY A 470 12.84 3.61 -31.93
CA GLY A 470 13.69 3.90 -33.10
C GLY A 470 13.37 2.97 -34.29
N PRO A 471 14.18 2.99 -35.36
CA PRO A 471 13.83 2.38 -36.65
C PRO A 471 13.89 0.84 -36.68
N SER A 472 14.32 0.18 -35.59
CA SER A 472 14.51 -1.27 -35.58
C SER A 472 13.21 -2.03 -35.33
N ARG A 473 12.95 -3.04 -36.16
CA ARG A 473 11.95 -4.08 -35.86
C ARG A 473 12.55 -5.05 -34.84
N TYR A 474 11.71 -5.66 -33.99
CA TYR A 474 12.16 -6.72 -33.10
C TYR A 474 12.27 -8.03 -33.87
N GLY A 475 13.46 -8.64 -33.87
CA GLY A 475 13.68 -9.96 -34.45
C GLY A 475 13.39 -11.07 -33.45
N TYR A 476 13.32 -12.31 -33.94
CA TYR A 476 13.19 -13.51 -33.09
C TYR A 476 14.26 -13.56 -31.98
N ASN A 477 15.52 -13.23 -32.30
CA ASN A 477 16.61 -13.23 -31.32
C ASN A 477 16.45 -12.18 -30.21
N ASP A 478 15.78 -11.06 -30.50
CA ASP A 478 15.50 -10.04 -29.49
C ASP A 478 14.43 -10.53 -28.51
N TRP A 479 13.36 -11.13 -29.04
CA TRP A 479 12.32 -11.76 -28.23
C TRP A 479 12.87 -12.94 -27.43
N SER A 480 13.68 -13.81 -28.03
CA SER A 480 14.29 -14.96 -27.38
C SER A 480 15.19 -14.54 -26.23
N GLY A 481 16.05 -13.52 -26.45
CA GLY A 481 16.89 -12.97 -25.39
C GLY A 481 16.08 -12.29 -24.28
N TYR A 482 14.96 -11.66 -24.62
CA TYR A 482 14.03 -11.08 -23.65
C TYR A 482 13.33 -12.16 -22.83
N ASN A 483 12.82 -13.21 -23.48
CA ASN A 483 12.05 -14.29 -22.85
C ASN A 483 12.93 -15.18 -21.97
N GLY A 484 14.18 -15.41 -22.37
CA GLY A 484 15.17 -16.16 -21.58
C GLY A 484 15.76 -15.40 -20.39
N ARG A 485 15.36 -14.15 -20.14
CA ARG A 485 15.90 -13.37 -19.03
C ARG A 485 15.38 -13.87 -17.68
N ARG A 486 16.14 -13.60 -16.62
CA ARG A 486 15.65 -13.75 -15.25
C ARG A 486 14.57 -12.69 -14.98
N ARG A 487 13.33 -13.13 -14.74
CA ARG A 487 12.24 -12.26 -14.28
C ARG A 487 12.66 -11.54 -12.98
N GLY A 488 12.26 -10.27 -12.80
CA GLY A 488 12.74 -9.43 -11.70
C GLY A 488 14.00 -8.61 -12.04
N SER A 489 14.33 -8.47 -13.33
CA SER A 489 15.45 -7.64 -13.78
C SER A 489 15.14 -6.89 -15.08
N SER A 490 15.62 -5.65 -15.17
CA SER A 490 15.51 -4.83 -16.38
C SER A 490 16.24 -5.48 -17.55
N TYR A 491 15.65 -5.41 -18.74
CA TYR A 491 16.22 -5.93 -19.98
C TYR A 491 16.60 -4.79 -20.92
N TYR A 492 17.89 -4.55 -21.10
CA TYR A 492 18.40 -3.51 -22.00
C TYR A 492 18.75 -4.04 -23.40
N GLY A 493 18.36 -5.28 -23.70
CA GLY A 493 18.66 -5.94 -24.96
C GLY A 493 20.05 -6.54 -25.05
N ARG A 494 20.28 -7.22 -26.18
CA ARG A 494 21.62 -7.70 -26.51
C ARG A 494 22.60 -6.52 -26.55
N ASN A 495 23.70 -6.66 -25.83
CA ASN A 495 24.76 -5.65 -25.68
C ASN A 495 24.27 -4.32 -25.07
N ASN A 496 23.21 -4.32 -24.25
CA ASN A 496 22.65 -3.12 -23.59
C ASN A 496 22.35 -1.98 -24.58
N ARG A 497 21.80 -2.33 -25.74
CA ARG A 497 21.56 -1.38 -26.84
C ARG A 497 20.43 -0.38 -26.57
N TRP A 498 19.56 -0.65 -25.59
CA TRP A 498 18.49 0.26 -25.15
C TRP A 498 18.73 0.79 -23.72
N GLY A 499 17.94 1.78 -23.30
CA GLY A 499 18.12 2.49 -22.03
C GLY A 499 18.99 3.74 -22.16
N THR A 500 19.22 4.43 -21.05
CA THR A 500 19.94 5.73 -20.99
C THR A 500 21.34 5.67 -21.57
N PHE A 501 21.99 4.52 -21.51
CA PHE A 501 23.34 4.30 -22.04
C PHE A 501 23.37 3.46 -23.32
N GLY A 502 22.20 3.14 -23.87
CA GLY A 502 22.06 2.34 -25.09
C GLY A 502 22.14 3.19 -26.36
N SER A 503 22.93 2.75 -27.34
CA SER A 503 23.08 3.44 -28.63
C SER A 503 21.76 3.54 -29.41
N SER A 504 20.88 2.54 -29.29
CA SER A 504 19.61 2.49 -30.03
C SER A 504 18.61 3.51 -29.49
N THR A 505 18.66 3.86 -28.20
CA THR A 505 17.85 4.92 -27.62
C THR A 505 18.08 6.23 -28.37
N TYR A 506 19.33 6.64 -28.53
CA TYR A 506 19.68 7.87 -29.26
C TYR A 506 19.77 7.68 -30.78
N SER A 507 19.22 6.61 -31.36
CA SER A 507 18.93 6.57 -32.80
C SER A 507 17.62 7.30 -33.12
N ASN A 508 16.74 7.45 -32.12
CA ASN A 508 15.48 8.15 -32.22
C ASN A 508 15.66 9.65 -31.90
N SER A 509 15.21 10.51 -32.81
CA SER A 509 15.36 11.97 -32.70
C SER A 509 14.68 12.54 -31.45
N ARG A 510 13.65 11.87 -30.91
CA ARG A 510 13.00 12.22 -29.63
C ARG A 510 14.01 12.29 -28.49
N TYR A 511 14.82 11.24 -28.34
CA TYR A 511 15.75 11.14 -27.22
C TYR A 511 17.04 11.89 -27.49
N GLN A 512 17.49 11.97 -28.75
CA GLN A 512 18.62 12.84 -29.14
C GLN A 512 18.40 14.30 -28.76
N ASN A 513 17.17 14.80 -28.89
CA ASN A 513 16.81 16.19 -28.64
C ASN A 513 16.22 16.44 -27.24
N SER A 514 16.15 15.40 -26.39
CA SER A 514 15.58 15.46 -25.04
C SER A 514 16.30 16.44 -24.10
N GLY A 515 15.63 16.87 -23.03
CA GLY A 515 16.24 17.66 -21.97
C GLY A 515 17.43 16.92 -21.33
N PHE A 516 17.29 15.61 -21.11
CA PHE A 516 18.39 14.77 -20.65
C PHE A 516 19.60 14.85 -21.58
N ALA A 517 19.41 14.64 -22.89
CA ALA A 517 20.51 14.59 -23.84
C ALA A 517 21.27 15.92 -23.97
N ARG A 518 20.54 17.05 -23.92
CA ARG A 518 21.13 18.39 -23.96
C ARG A 518 21.99 18.67 -22.72
N ALA A 519 21.53 18.23 -21.55
CA ALA A 519 22.26 18.42 -20.29
C ALA A 519 23.43 17.43 -20.12
N ASN A 520 23.38 16.26 -20.79
CA ASN A 520 24.34 15.16 -20.58
C ASN A 520 25.01 14.73 -21.90
N SER A 521 25.50 15.69 -22.68
CA SER A 521 26.07 15.44 -24.03
C SER A 521 27.21 14.40 -24.03
N GLY A 522 28.04 14.37 -22.98
CA GLY A 522 29.10 13.37 -22.83
C GLY A 522 28.60 11.93 -22.62
N ALA A 523 27.51 11.76 -21.84
CA ALA A 523 26.88 10.45 -21.65
C ALA A 523 26.23 9.96 -22.96
N VAL A 524 25.57 10.86 -23.69
CA VAL A 524 24.99 10.55 -25.01
C VAL A 524 26.06 10.18 -26.02
N TYR A 525 27.17 10.92 -26.07
CA TYR A 525 28.30 10.62 -26.96
C TYR A 525 28.89 9.23 -26.68
N SER A 526 29.07 8.89 -25.40
CA SER A 526 29.55 7.57 -24.98
C SER A 526 28.58 6.45 -25.38
N ALA A 527 27.27 6.65 -25.15
CA ALA A 527 26.24 5.70 -25.55
C ALA A 527 26.24 5.45 -27.07
N ARG A 528 26.39 6.49 -27.89
CA ARG A 528 26.40 6.37 -29.36
C ARG A 528 27.66 5.70 -29.91
N THR A 529 28.80 5.89 -29.25
CA THR A 529 30.10 5.37 -29.71
C THR A 529 30.45 3.99 -29.15
N GLY A 530 29.59 3.41 -28.29
CA GLY A 530 29.82 2.11 -27.67
C GLY A 530 30.98 2.10 -26.66
N LYS A 531 31.56 3.26 -26.33
CA LYS A 531 32.53 3.40 -25.25
C LYS A 531 31.77 3.35 -23.93
N ARG A 532 32.16 2.44 -23.02
CA ARG A 532 31.53 2.31 -21.70
C ARG A 532 31.50 3.68 -21.03
N ALA A 533 30.30 4.23 -20.85
CA ALA A 533 30.13 5.47 -20.14
C ALA A 533 30.50 5.21 -18.67
N SER A 534 31.57 5.85 -18.19
CA SER A 534 31.75 6.05 -16.77
C SER A 534 30.87 7.24 -16.38
N SER A 535 29.87 7.01 -15.53
CA SER A 535 29.13 8.12 -14.91
C SER A 535 30.14 8.95 -14.10
N SER A 536 30.50 10.14 -14.59
CA SER A 536 31.19 11.14 -13.78
C SER A 536 30.22 11.64 -12.70
N SER A 537 30.55 11.31 -11.45
CA SER A 537 29.73 11.38 -10.25
C SER A 537 29.18 12.77 -9.85
N VAL A 538 27.85 12.88 -9.65
CA VAL A 538 27.27 13.78 -8.63
C VAL A 538 27.08 13.07 -7.27
N ARG A 539 26.82 11.76 -7.27
CA ARG A 539 26.72 10.87 -6.08
C ARG A 539 26.62 9.39 -6.55
N GLY A 540 27.59 8.94 -7.34
CA GLY A 540 27.74 7.53 -7.77
C GLY A 540 26.56 6.95 -8.58
N ALA A 541 26.28 7.48 -9.77
CA ALA A 541 25.17 7.03 -10.62
C ALA A 541 25.47 5.69 -11.35
N SER A 542 25.44 4.60 -10.58
CA SER A 542 25.19 3.23 -11.02
C SER A 542 24.28 2.53 -10.00
N SER A 543 23.29 1.78 -10.47
CA SER A 543 22.46 0.89 -9.63
C SER A 543 23.29 -0.11 -8.80
N SER A 544 24.53 -0.43 -9.22
CA SER A 544 25.41 -1.39 -8.55
C SER A 544 25.98 -0.93 -7.20
N ASN A 545 25.93 0.37 -6.85
CA ASN A 545 26.70 0.91 -5.72
C ASN A 545 25.85 1.47 -4.56
N ARG A 546 24.54 1.16 -4.48
CA ARG A 546 23.62 1.77 -3.50
C ARG A 546 23.28 0.94 -2.25
N ASN A 547 24.22 0.14 -1.73
CA ASN A 547 24.06 -0.51 -0.42
C ASN A 547 24.56 0.33 0.78
N ARG A 548 24.69 1.65 0.63
CA ARG A 548 24.99 2.55 1.76
C ARG A 548 23.96 3.68 1.79
N GLY A 549 22.98 3.52 2.67
CA GLY A 549 21.96 4.54 2.92
C GLY A 549 22.57 5.87 3.38
N PRO A 550 21.83 6.98 3.22
CA PRO A 550 22.32 8.29 3.64
C PRO A 550 22.43 8.33 5.16
N SER A 551 23.67 8.44 5.68
CA SER A 551 23.85 8.90 7.05
C SER A 551 23.33 10.33 7.12
N SER A 552 22.20 10.50 7.81
CA SER A 552 21.82 11.77 8.42
C SER A 552 23.04 12.30 9.16
N ARG A 553 23.73 13.28 8.57
CA ARG A 553 24.64 14.14 9.31
C ARG A 553 23.83 15.38 9.66
N GLY A 554 23.17 15.28 10.81
CA GLY A 554 22.80 16.45 11.58
C GLY A 554 24.08 17.21 11.96
N LYS A 555 24.03 18.52 11.74
CA LYS A 555 24.45 19.53 12.70
C LYS A 555 23.47 20.69 12.60
#